data_AF-A0A940HFQ1-F1
#
_entry.id   AF-A0A940HFQ1-F1
#
_cell.length_a   1.000
_cell.length_b   1.000
_cell.length_c   1.000
_cell.angle_alpha   90.00
_cell.angle_beta   90.00
_cell.angle_gamma   90.00
#
_symmetry.space_group_name_H-M   'P 1'
#
loop_
_entity.id
_entity.type
_entity.pdbx_description
1 polymer ?
#
loop_
_entity_poly.entity_id
_entity_poly.type
_entity_poly.pdbx_seq_one_letter_code
_entity_poly.pdbx_strand_id
1 'polypeptide(L)'
;VVFMGFGYTISGLAKSQHVIPVYANLFMFPQFFLSGTFFPKTLLPAFLQPVLKFLPLTAMNDAMRKISFEGAHIWEVGGELAILLGWAVVAYGLAVKTFKWE
;
A
#
# COMPACT_ATOMS: atom_id res chain seq x y z
N VAL A 1 1.07 9.62 3.01
CA VAL A 1 0.38 10.05 1.77
C VAL A 1 -0.44 8.91 1.16
N VAL A 2 0.17 7.84 0.64
CA VAL A 2 -0.55 6.71 -0.01
C VAL A 2 -1.67 6.14 0.87
N PHE A 3 -1.34 5.68 2.08
CA PHE A 3 -2.33 5.07 2.99
C PHE A 3 -3.43 6.03 3.44
N MET A 4 -3.11 7.33 3.56
CA MET A 4 -4.11 8.36 3.85
C MET A 4 -5.09 8.54 2.67
N GLY A 5 -4.58 8.56 1.43
CA GLY A 5 -5.42 8.60 0.23
C GLY A 5 -6.41 7.42 0.15
N PHE A 6 -5.96 6.22 0.53
CA PHE A 6 -6.86 5.07 0.67
C PHE A 6 -7.88 5.26 1.78
N GLY A 7 -7.47 5.81 2.93
CA GLY A 7 -8.40 6.17 4.01
C GLY A 7 -9.50 7.12 3.55
N TYR A 8 -9.15 8.15 2.78
CA TYR A 8 -10.14 9.07 2.20
C TYR A 8 -11.06 8.40 1.19
N THR A 9 -10.52 7.55 0.31
CA THR A 9 -11.32 6.76 -0.65
C THR A 9 -12.31 5.86 0.08
N ILE A 10 -11.85 5.14 1.09
CA ILE A 10 -12.68 4.25 1.90
C ILE A 10 -13.77 5.04 2.63
N SER A 11 -13.45 6.21 3.17
CA SER A 11 -14.42 7.09 3.82
C SER A 11 -15.50 7.56 2.84
N GLY A 12 -15.14 7.89 1.60
CA GLY A 12 -16.11 8.32 0.57
C GLY A 12 -16.99 7.18 0.04
N LEU A 13 -16.48 5.94 0.05
CA LEU A 13 -17.23 4.74 -0.34
C LEU A 13 -18.13 4.19 0.78
N ALA A 14 -17.76 4.42 2.04
CA ALA A 14 -18.46 3.90 3.18
C ALA A 14 -19.87 4.49 3.31
N LYS A 15 -20.87 3.61 3.34
CA LYS A 15 -22.27 4.00 3.56
C LYS A 15 -22.56 4.35 5.03
N SER A 16 -21.68 3.97 5.95
CA SER A 16 -21.77 4.29 7.38
C SER A 16 -20.38 4.29 8.01
N GLN A 17 -20.23 4.98 9.14
CA GLN A 17 -18.95 5.02 9.87
C GLN A 17 -18.53 3.63 10.38
N HIS A 18 -19.49 2.75 10.67
CA HIS A 18 -19.22 1.40 11.17
C HIS A 18 -18.55 0.48 10.13
N VAL A 19 -18.70 0.75 8.83
CA VAL A 19 -18.09 -0.09 7.77
C VAL A 19 -16.69 0.39 7.34
N ILE A 20 -16.28 1.59 7.75
CA ILE A 20 -14.94 2.13 7.43
C ILE A 20 -13.83 1.20 7.94
N PRO A 21 -13.83 0.74 9.20
CA PRO A 21 -12.79 -0.16 9.69
C PRO A 21 -12.79 -1.51 8.94
N VAL A 22 -13.97 -1.99 8.53
CA VAL A 22 -14.10 -3.25 7.78
C VAL A 22 -13.40 -3.12 6.43
N TYR A 23 -13.66 -2.04 5.68
CA TYR A 23 -13.02 -1.80 4.39
C TYR A 23 -11.52 -1.53 4.52
N ALA A 24 -11.10 -0.78 5.54
CA ALA A 24 -9.68 -0.56 5.82
C ALA A 24 -8.96 -1.88 6.10
N ASN A 25 -9.55 -2.74 6.93
CA ASN A 25 -8.97 -4.04 7.25
C ASN A 25 -8.97 -4.98 6.04
N LEU A 26 -9.99 -4.99 5.19
CA LEU A 26 -9.97 -5.79 3.95
C LEU A 26 -8.85 -5.38 3.00
N PHE A 27 -8.43 -4.12 3.02
CA PHE A 27 -7.29 -3.65 2.24
C PHE A 27 -5.94 -3.94 2.94
N MET A 28 -5.82 -3.60 4.23
CA MET A 28 -4.57 -3.70 4.98
C MET A 28 -4.21 -5.15 5.36
N PHE A 29 -5.20 -5.94 5.75
CA PHE A 29 -4.96 -7.27 6.30
C PHE A 29 -4.26 -8.20 5.31
N PRO A 30 -4.69 -8.35 4.04
CA PRO A 30 -3.94 -9.14 3.08
C PRO A 30 -2.50 -8.65 2.90
N GLN A 31 -2.30 -7.34 2.88
CA GLN A 31 -0.98 -6.74 2.70
C GLN A 31 -0.03 -7.09 3.83
N PHE A 32 -0.50 -7.21 5.08
CA PHE A 32 0.37 -7.58 6.19
C PHE A 32 1.04 -8.95 5.99
N PHE A 33 0.31 -9.94 5.47
CA PHE A 33 0.87 -11.27 5.18
C PHE A 33 1.71 -11.27 3.91
N LEU A 34 1.24 -10.56 2.88
CA LEU A 34 1.81 -10.59 1.54
C LEU A 34 3.05 -9.71 1.37
N SER A 35 3.20 -8.66 2.18
CA SER A 35 4.26 -7.65 2.03
C SER A 35 5.60 -8.05 2.62
N GLY A 36 5.71 -9.23 3.20
CA GLY A 36 6.95 -9.67 3.81
C GLY A 36 7.18 -9.15 5.24
N THR A 37 6.19 -8.47 5.85
CA THR A 37 6.30 -7.93 7.22
C THR A 37 6.36 -9.06 8.24
N PHE A 38 5.40 -9.98 8.20
CA PHE A 38 5.28 -11.06 9.19
C PHE A 38 5.97 -12.37 8.74
N PHE A 39 5.94 -12.67 7.45
CA PHE A 39 6.52 -13.90 6.88
C PHE A 39 7.43 -13.57 5.70
N PRO A 40 8.52 -14.31 5.46
CA PRO A 40 9.35 -14.10 4.28
C PRO A 40 8.55 -14.28 2.98
N LYS A 41 8.67 -13.30 2.07
CA LYS A 41 7.99 -13.31 0.76
C LYS A 41 8.41 -14.51 -0.10
N THR A 42 9.61 -15.04 0.11
CA THR A 42 10.19 -16.19 -0.61
C THR A 42 9.41 -17.49 -0.40
N LEU A 43 8.60 -17.58 0.67
CA LEU A 43 7.75 -18.73 0.95
C LEU A 43 6.44 -18.71 0.14
N LEU A 44 6.10 -17.59 -0.49
CA LEU A 44 4.87 -17.46 -1.28
C LEU A 44 5.06 -18.01 -2.70
N PRO A 45 4.03 -18.63 -3.30
CA PRO A 45 4.08 -19.19 -4.65
C PRO A 45 4.63 -18.22 -5.70
N ALA A 46 5.41 -18.76 -6.64
CA ALA A 46 6.08 -17.97 -7.68
C ALA A 46 5.11 -17.10 -8.51
N PHE A 47 3.89 -17.58 -8.74
CA PHE A 47 2.87 -16.83 -9.50
C PHE A 47 2.35 -15.58 -8.76
N LEU A 48 2.45 -15.53 -7.43
CA LEU A 48 2.04 -14.36 -6.64
C LEU A 48 3.13 -13.29 -6.59
N GLN A 49 4.40 -13.69 -6.66
CA GLN A 49 5.57 -12.80 -6.52
C GLN A 49 5.48 -11.49 -7.32
N PRO A 50 5.01 -11.48 -8.59
CA PRO A 50 4.87 -10.22 -9.34
C PRO A 50 3.91 -9.26 -8.66
N VAL A 51 2.74 -9.74 -8.23
CA VAL A 51 1.70 -8.93 -7.58
C VAL A 51 2.18 -8.37 -6.26
N LEU A 52 2.89 -9.18 -5.46
CA LEU A 52 3.41 -8.76 -4.16
C LEU A 52 4.35 -7.56 -4.28
N LYS A 53 5.21 -7.54 -5.30
CA LYS A 53 6.17 -6.45 -5.54
C LYS A 53 5.49 -5.12 -5.82
N PHE A 54 4.29 -5.14 -6.41
CA PHE A 54 3.53 -3.93 -6.67
C PHE A 54 2.68 -3.47 -5.50
N LEU A 55 2.56 -4.21 -4.39
CA LEU A 55 1.78 -3.75 -3.25
C LEU A 55 2.46 -2.56 -2.57
N PRO A 56 1.70 -1.54 -2.14
CA PRO A 56 2.27 -0.32 -1.55
C PRO A 56 3.02 -0.63 -0.24
N LEU A 57 2.50 -1.55 0.58
CA LEU A 57 3.16 -1.95 1.80
C LEU A 57 4.47 -2.72 1.54
N THR A 58 4.55 -3.53 0.48
CA THR A 58 5.79 -4.22 0.09
C THR A 58 6.86 -3.22 -0.31
N ALA A 59 6.52 -2.27 -1.18
CA ALA A 59 7.46 -1.23 -1.61
C ALA A 59 7.96 -0.39 -0.43
N MET A 60 7.08 -0.02 0.50
CA MET A 60 7.46 0.68 1.72
C MET A 60 8.42 -0.14 2.59
N ASN A 61 8.09 -1.41 2.86
CA ASN A 61 8.94 -2.29 3.68
C ASN A 61 10.31 -2.50 3.06
N ASP A 62 10.37 -2.72 1.74
CA ASP A 62 11.63 -2.98 1.04
C ASP A 62 12.54 -1.75 1.03
N ALA A 63 11.97 -0.55 0.76
CA ALA A 63 12.72 0.69 0.84
C ALA A 63 13.27 0.94 2.25
N MET A 64 12.43 0.73 3.27
CA MET A 64 12.84 0.88 4.67
C MET A 64 13.95 -0.09 5.05
N ARG A 65 13.87 -1.35 4.60
CA ARG A 65 14.91 -2.34 4.88
C ARG A 65 16.24 -1.98 4.23
N LYS A 66 16.22 -1.62 2.94
CA LYS A 66 17.43 -1.22 2.20
C LYS A 66 18.12 -0.03 2.87
N ILE A 67 17.36 1.02 3.20
CA ILE A 67 17.93 2.21 3.84
C ILE A 67 18.45 1.88 5.26
N SER A 68 17.67 1.16 6.06
CA SER A 68 17.98 0.96 7.49
C SER A 68 19.06 -0.09 7.73
N PHE A 69 19.12 -1.15 6.92
CA PHE A 69 19.99 -2.30 7.15
C PHE A 69 21.11 -2.44 6.11
N GLU A 70 20.91 -1.95 4.89
CA GLU A 70 21.90 -2.04 3.82
C GLU A 70 22.64 -0.71 3.60
N GLY A 71 22.26 0.35 4.32
CA GLY A 71 22.86 1.68 4.21
C GLY A 71 22.56 2.37 2.88
N ALA A 72 21.53 1.92 2.17
CA ALA A 72 21.16 2.48 0.87
C ALA A 72 20.71 3.94 1.01
N HIS A 73 21.08 4.76 0.03
CA HIS A 73 20.59 6.12 -0.08
C HIS A 73 19.21 6.18 -0.72
N ILE A 74 18.52 7.31 -0.53
CA ILE A 74 17.14 7.49 -1.02
C ILE A 74 17.03 7.39 -2.56
N TRP A 75 18.09 7.71 -3.29
CA TRP A 75 18.12 7.57 -4.74
C TRP A 75 18.25 6.10 -5.20
N GLU A 76 18.72 5.20 -4.34
CA GLU A 76 18.88 3.78 -4.64
C GLU A 76 17.59 2.97 -4.44
N VAL A 77 16.59 3.57 -3.78
CA VAL A 77 15.22 3.01 -3.62
C VAL A 77 14.21 3.68 -4.56
N GLY A 78 14.68 4.24 -5.68
CA GLY A 78 13.84 4.95 -6.64
C GLY A 78 12.69 4.11 -7.21
N GLY A 79 12.88 2.80 -7.36
CA GLY A 79 11.84 1.88 -7.83
C GLY A 79 10.68 1.76 -6.85
N GLU A 80 10.98 1.57 -5.57
CA GLU A 80 9.98 1.51 -4.50
C GLU A 80 9.24 2.84 -4.34
N LEU A 81 9.97 3.95 -4.43
CA LEU A 81 9.39 5.29 -4.42
C LEU A 81 8.45 5.52 -5.60
N ALA A 82 8.82 5.07 -6.80
CA ALA A 82 7.95 5.16 -7.99
C ALA A 82 6.66 4.35 -7.82
N ILE A 83 6.74 3.15 -7.23
CA ILE A 83 5.54 2.34 -6.92
C ILE A 83 4.65 3.08 -5.93
N LEU A 84 5.21 3.63 -4.85
CA LEU A 84 4.46 4.40 -3.85
C LEU A 84 3.83 5.65 -4.46
N LEU A 85 4.53 6.37 -5.32
CA LEU A 85 3.98 7.53 -6.05
C LEU A 85 2.84 7.11 -6.97
N GLY A 86 2.98 6.01 -7.71
CA GLY A 86 1.90 5.45 -8.53
C GLY A 86 0.65 5.17 -7.70
N TRP A 87 0.81 4.53 -6.54
CA TRP A 87 -0.31 4.30 -5.62
C TRP A 87 -0.87 5.58 -5.00
N ALA A 88 -0.06 6.60 -4.76
CA ALA A 88 -0.56 7.89 -4.31
C ALA A 88 -1.50 8.49 -5.36
N VAL A 89 -1.09 8.50 -6.63
CA VAL A 89 -1.92 8.99 -7.74
C VAL A 89 -3.23 8.19 -7.84
N VAL A 90 -3.15 6.85 -7.77
CA VAL A 90 -4.35 5.98 -7.81
C VAL A 90 -5.27 6.27 -6.62
N ALA A 91 -4.73 6.30 -5.40
CA ALA A 91 -5.53 6.48 -4.19
C ALA A 91 -6.21 7.86 -4.15
N TYR A 92 -5.51 8.93 -4.51
CA TYR A 92 -6.10 10.26 -4.54
C TYR A 92 -7.04 10.45 -5.74
N GLY A 93 -6.75 9.84 -6.90
CA GLY A 93 -7.66 9.84 -8.04
C GLY A 93 -8.98 9.14 -7.72
N LEU A 94 -8.92 8.00 -7.00
CA LEU A 94 -10.11 7.33 -6.48
C LEU A 94 -10.81 8.19 -5.42
N ALA A 95 -10.07 8.78 -4.48
CA ALA A 95 -10.64 9.64 -3.45
C ALA A 95 -11.48 10.77 -4.06
N VAL A 96 -10.93 11.51 -5.05
CA VAL A 96 -11.64 12.59 -5.76
C VAL A 96 -12.92 12.08 -6.43
N LYS A 97 -12.87 10.91 -7.07
CA LYS A 97 -14.06 10.33 -7.72
C LYS A 97 -15.13 9.88 -6.72
N THR A 98 -14.72 9.39 -5.56
CA THR A 98 -15.62 8.92 -4.50
C THR A 98 -16.13 10.04 -3.60
N PHE A 99 -15.47 11.21 -3.64
CA PHE A 99 -15.85 12.36 -2.85
C PHE A 99 -17.19 12.90 -3.36
N LYS A 100 -18.24 12.71 -2.56
CA LYS A 100 -19.55 13.30 -2.81
C LYS A 100 -19.53 14.69 -2.19
N TRP A 101 -19.70 15.70 -3.02
CA TRP A 101 -20.01 17.05 -2.59
C TRP A 101 -21.45 17.02 -2.07
N GLU A 102 -21.62 16.91 -0.76
CA GLU A 102 -22.82 17.38 -0.07
C GLU A 102 -22.66 18.87 0.26
#